data_AF-A0A528CE26-F1
#
_entry.id   AF-A0A528CE26-F1
#
_cell.length_a   1.000
_cell.length_b   1.000
_cell.length_c   1.000
_cell.angle_alpha   90.00
_cell.angle_beta   90.00
_cell.angle_gamma   90.00
#
_symmetry.space_group_name_H-M   'P 1'
#
loop_
_entity.id
_entity.type
_entity.pdbx_description
1 polymer ?
#
loop_
_entity_poly.entity_id
_entity_poly.type
_entity_poly.pdbx_seq_one_letter_code
_entity_poly.pdbx_strand_id
1 'polypeptide(L)'
;MKCVYLALTIQGVKQMPNTTVRAAAEGMPEVNRRRLLNLTGAGIALAATSATLGKASAAPIDAAPARAKASPELRAVIKAHKRARAHWNSVCSSCDEVALGRKATAAEHRTWDNASNGEYSALWNVCRFPASTHADLAAKGRYLRRFHNNSFSQLLEEHVDALLLSMMRVGKGGAA
;
A
#
# COMPACT_ATOMS: atom_id res chain seq x y z
N MET A 1 2.95 10.21 -17.57
CA MET A 1 4.29 10.47 -17.03
C MET A 1 4.68 9.28 -16.17
N LYS A 2 5.76 8.62 -16.57
CA LYS A 2 6.17 7.27 -16.18
C LYS A 2 7.20 7.39 -15.06
N CYS A 3 6.83 7.08 -13.82
CA CYS A 3 7.75 7.11 -12.68
C CYS A 3 8.63 5.84 -12.58
N VAL A 4 8.87 5.17 -13.71
CA VAL A 4 9.60 3.89 -13.75
C VAL A 4 10.53 3.93 -14.97
N TYR A 5 11.70 4.52 -14.83
CA TYR A 5 12.83 4.28 -15.73
C TYR A 5 14.17 4.67 -15.09
N LEU A 6 14.42 4.31 -13.82
CA LEU A 6 15.79 4.43 -13.29
C LEU A 6 16.06 3.53 -12.07
N ALA A 7 16.05 2.21 -12.29
CA ALA A 7 16.57 1.27 -11.28
C ALA A 7 17.48 0.19 -11.87
N LEU A 8 18.00 0.38 -13.10
CA LEU A 8 18.63 -0.69 -13.87
C LEU A 8 19.86 -0.24 -14.66
N THR A 9 20.79 0.54 -14.09
CA THR A 9 22.13 0.70 -14.72
C THR A 9 23.22 1.18 -13.76
N ILE A 10 23.70 0.35 -12.82
CA ILE A 10 25.09 0.44 -12.33
C ILE A 10 25.60 -0.99 -12.02
N GLN A 11 26.28 -1.60 -13.00
CA GLN A 11 27.18 -2.74 -12.79
C GLN A 11 28.54 -2.22 -12.29
N GLY A 12 29.23 -3.02 -11.45
CA GLY A 12 30.69 -3.00 -11.38
C GLY A 12 31.29 -3.02 -9.98
N VAL A 13 31.30 -4.18 -9.32
CA VAL A 13 32.29 -4.44 -8.24
C VAL A 13 32.97 -5.79 -8.47
N LYS A 14 34.24 -5.65 -8.82
CA LYS A 14 35.35 -6.59 -8.97
C LYS A 14 35.46 -7.55 -7.76
N GLN A 15 35.62 -8.85 -8.02
CA GLN A 15 36.02 -9.85 -7.02
C GLN A 15 37.40 -9.51 -6.40
N MET A 16 37.54 -9.61 -5.06
CA MET A 16 38.76 -10.06 -4.33
C MET A 16 38.49 -10.18 -2.80
N PRO A 17 39.32 -10.92 -2.01
CA PRO A 17 38.88 -12.09 -1.25
C PRO A 17 38.66 -11.86 0.25
N ASN A 18 37.87 -12.76 0.84
CA ASN A 18 37.55 -12.90 2.27
C ASN A 18 38.77 -12.82 3.19
N THR A 19 38.82 -11.81 4.07
CA THR A 19 39.38 -11.93 5.43
C THR A 19 38.73 -10.89 6.35
N THR A 20 38.57 -11.24 7.64
CA THR A 20 38.07 -10.43 8.77
C THR A 20 36.55 -10.20 8.88
N VAL A 21 35.85 -11.30 9.15
CA VAL A 21 34.72 -11.33 10.10
C VAL A 21 35.18 -10.68 11.41
N ARG A 22 34.39 -9.74 11.96
CA ARG A 22 34.45 -9.14 13.33
C ARG A 22 34.81 -7.64 13.44
N ALA A 23 34.16 -6.75 12.68
CA ALA A 23 34.09 -5.31 13.01
C ALA A 23 32.97 -4.51 12.29
N ALA A 24 31.73 -5.01 12.18
CA ALA A 24 30.64 -4.26 11.53
C ALA A 24 29.28 -4.49 12.20
N ALA A 25 29.14 -4.05 13.46
CA ALA A 25 27.84 -4.04 14.16
C ALA A 25 27.24 -2.63 14.31
N GLU A 26 27.88 -1.59 13.76
CA GLU A 26 27.39 -0.21 13.81
C GLU A 26 27.39 0.37 12.40
N GLY A 27 26.21 0.58 11.83
CA GLY A 27 26.05 1.25 10.53
C GLY A 27 25.66 0.36 9.36
N MET A 28 24.75 -0.59 9.56
CA MET A 28 23.99 -1.14 8.41
C MET A 28 23.07 -0.02 7.90
N PRO A 29 23.25 0.52 6.68
CA PRO A 29 22.25 1.40 6.09
C PRO A 29 20.95 0.62 5.99
N GLU A 30 19.82 1.28 6.27
CA GLU A 30 18.49 0.70 6.13
C GLU A 30 18.27 0.33 4.65
N VAL A 31 18.68 -0.88 4.28
CA VAL A 31 18.55 -1.41 2.94
C VAL A 31 17.04 -1.50 2.68
N ASN A 32 16.59 -0.65 1.77
CA ASN A 32 15.25 -0.60 1.20
C ASN A 32 14.66 -2.02 1.06
N ARG A 33 13.78 -2.42 1.98
CA ARG A 33 13.15 -3.76 2.01
C ARG A 33 12.42 -4.10 0.70
N ARG A 34 12.00 -3.08 -0.07
CA ARG A 34 11.37 -3.26 -1.39
C ARG A 34 12.35 -3.65 -2.51
N ARG A 35 13.67 -3.53 -2.33
CA ARG A 35 14.65 -4.03 -3.32
C ARG A 35 14.82 -5.54 -3.27
N LEU A 36 14.52 -6.21 -2.15
CA LEU A 36 14.74 -7.66 -2.01
C LEU A 36 13.66 -8.50 -2.71
N LEU A 37 12.43 -8.00 -2.79
CA LEU A 37 11.26 -8.80 -3.21
C LEU A 37 10.95 -8.75 -4.71
N ASN A 38 11.60 -7.88 -5.49
CA ASN A 38 11.48 -7.90 -6.96
C ASN A 38 12.26 -9.07 -7.62
N LEU A 39 12.96 -9.89 -6.83
CA LEU A 39 13.72 -11.05 -7.29
C LEU A 39 12.95 -12.38 -7.17
N THR A 40 11.74 -12.40 -6.62
CA THR A 40 10.97 -13.65 -6.42
C THR A 40 9.60 -13.55 -7.09
N GLY A 41 9.62 -13.32 -8.41
CA GLY A 41 8.43 -13.43 -9.25
C GLY A 41 8.17 -14.90 -9.61
N ALA A 42 7.19 -15.52 -8.98
CA ALA A 42 6.53 -16.74 -9.48
C ALA A 42 5.06 -16.73 -9.06
N GLY A 43 4.18 -16.82 -10.06
CA GLY A 43 2.77 -16.46 -9.97
C GLY A 43 1.87 -17.46 -9.26
N ILE A 44 0.73 -16.94 -8.81
CA ILE A 44 -0.43 -17.72 -8.37
C ILE A 44 -1.62 -17.27 -9.22
N ALA A 45 -2.07 -18.15 -10.11
CA ALA A 45 -3.27 -17.97 -10.91
C ALA A 45 -4.47 -18.55 -10.14
N LEU A 46 -5.45 -17.72 -9.78
CA LEU A 46 -6.70 -18.15 -9.15
C LEU A 46 -7.78 -18.30 -10.23
N ALA A 47 -8.22 -19.53 -10.47
CA ALA A 47 -9.32 -19.85 -11.37
C ALA A 47 -10.66 -19.42 -10.76
N ALA A 48 -11.46 -18.64 -11.50
CA ALA A 48 -12.80 -18.24 -11.10
C ALA A 48 -13.84 -19.13 -11.80
N THR A 49 -14.51 -19.99 -11.04
CA THR A 49 -15.66 -20.78 -11.50
C THR A 49 -16.91 -19.90 -11.48
N SER A 50 -17.48 -19.63 -12.65
CA SER A 50 -18.75 -18.91 -12.79
C SER A 50 -19.93 -19.88 -12.66
N ALA A 51 -20.67 -19.81 -11.55
CA ALA A 51 -21.98 -20.45 -11.41
C ALA A 51 -23.09 -19.45 -11.79
N THR A 52 -23.85 -19.77 -12.83
CA THR A 52 -25.07 -19.08 -13.25
C THR A 52 -26.22 -19.48 -12.31
N LEU A 53 -26.74 -18.53 -11.54
CA LEU A 53 -27.98 -18.70 -10.77
C LEU A 53 -29.15 -18.09 -11.53
N GLY A 54 -30.20 -18.90 -11.68
CA GLY A 54 -31.40 -18.63 -12.48
C GLY A 54 -32.25 -17.45 -11.99
N LYS A 55 -33.07 -16.95 -12.91
CA LYS A 55 -34.06 -15.88 -12.72
C LYS A 55 -35.08 -16.28 -11.64
N ALA A 56 -34.98 -15.65 -10.47
CA ALA A 56 -36.10 -15.52 -9.54
C ALA A 56 -36.70 -14.11 -9.69
N SER A 57 -37.99 -14.05 -10.01
CA SER A 57 -38.78 -12.81 -10.05
C SER A 57 -39.01 -12.32 -8.61
N ALA A 58 -38.63 -11.07 -8.30
CA ALA A 58 -38.83 -10.47 -6.99
C ALA A 58 -39.83 -9.31 -7.09
N ALA A 59 -40.86 -9.37 -6.23
CA ALA A 59 -41.84 -8.31 -5.99
C ALA A 59 -41.16 -6.96 -5.63
N PRO A 60 -41.86 -5.81 -5.74
CA PRO A 60 -41.26 -4.51 -5.49
C PRO A 60 -40.79 -4.43 -4.03
N ILE A 61 -39.48 -4.33 -3.83
CA ILE A 61 -38.90 -4.12 -2.50
C ILE A 61 -39.11 -2.65 -2.17
N ASP A 62 -39.85 -2.40 -1.08
CA ASP A 62 -39.97 -1.12 -0.41
C ASP A 62 -38.62 -0.39 -0.35
N ALA A 63 -38.70 0.94 -0.48
CA ALA A 63 -37.58 1.88 -0.59
C ALA A 63 -36.32 1.41 0.13
N ALA A 64 -35.26 1.16 -0.66
CA ALA A 64 -33.96 0.73 -0.17
C ALA A 64 -33.54 1.59 1.03
N PRO A 65 -33.14 0.99 2.17
CA PRO A 65 -32.72 1.75 3.34
C PRO A 65 -31.60 2.69 2.93
N ALA A 66 -31.72 3.97 3.31
CA ALA A 66 -30.73 5.00 3.04
C ALA A 66 -29.33 4.42 3.36
N ARG A 67 -28.46 4.36 2.34
CA ARG A 67 -27.12 3.75 2.50
C ARG A 67 -26.42 4.39 3.68
N ALA A 68 -26.24 3.61 4.75
CA ALA A 68 -25.52 4.05 5.94
C ALA A 68 -24.17 4.63 5.52
N LYS A 69 -23.89 5.85 5.98
CA LYS A 69 -22.66 6.57 5.64
C LYS A 69 -21.51 6.01 6.47
N ALA A 70 -20.31 5.98 5.89
CA ALA A 70 -19.10 5.66 6.64
C ALA A 70 -18.87 6.68 7.77
N SER A 71 -18.31 6.17 8.86
CA SER A 71 -17.93 6.95 10.04
C SER A 71 -17.08 8.17 9.67
N PRO A 72 -17.25 9.32 10.35
CA PRO A 72 -16.38 10.48 10.19
C PRO A 72 -14.88 10.15 10.31
N GLU A 73 -14.54 9.24 11.22
CA GLU A 73 -13.18 8.81 11.52
C GLU A 73 -12.55 8.06 10.34
N LEU A 74 -13.25 7.05 9.77
CA LEU A 74 -12.76 6.35 8.58
C LEU A 74 -12.60 7.32 7.40
N ARG A 75 -13.55 8.24 7.23
CA ARG A 75 -13.46 9.27 6.18
C ARG A 75 -12.25 10.18 6.38
N ALA A 76 -11.92 10.54 7.61
CA ALA A 76 -10.74 11.34 7.94
C ALA A 76 -9.44 10.60 7.60
N VAL A 77 -9.32 9.32 7.98
CA VAL A 77 -8.15 8.49 7.68
C VAL A 77 -7.96 8.29 6.16
N ILE A 78 -9.04 8.01 5.42
CA ILE A 78 -9.01 7.94 3.95
C ILE A 78 -8.59 9.28 3.34
N LYS A 79 -9.08 10.41 3.87
CA LYS A 79 -8.71 11.75 3.40
C LYS A 79 -7.23 12.04 3.66
N ALA A 80 -6.71 11.63 4.82
CA ALA A 80 -5.30 11.78 5.17
C ALA A 80 -4.42 11.01 4.19
N HIS A 81 -4.73 9.74 3.91
CA HIS A 81 -3.97 8.96 2.93
C HIS A 81 -4.04 9.55 1.51
N LYS A 82 -5.21 10.03 1.06
CA LYS A 82 -5.31 10.73 -0.23
C LYS A 82 -4.40 11.96 -0.32
N ARG A 83 -4.28 12.74 0.76
CA ARG A 83 -3.38 13.91 0.82
C ARG A 83 -1.92 13.49 0.79
N ALA A 84 -1.55 12.50 1.62
CA ALA A 84 -0.19 11.98 1.65
C ALA A 84 0.23 11.42 0.28
N ARG A 85 -0.66 10.68 -0.38
CA ARG A 85 -0.43 10.17 -1.73
C ARG A 85 -0.32 11.27 -2.79
N ALA A 86 -1.15 12.31 -2.70
CA ALA A 86 -1.03 13.46 -3.60
C ALA A 86 0.33 14.16 -3.43
N HIS A 87 0.80 14.32 -2.18
CA HIS A 87 2.10 14.88 -1.89
C HIS A 87 3.25 13.99 -2.41
N TRP A 88 3.21 12.69 -2.13
CA TRP A 88 4.22 11.75 -2.65
C TRP A 88 4.28 11.79 -4.18
N ASN A 89 3.13 11.73 -4.86
CA ASN A 89 3.05 11.86 -6.31
C ASN A 89 3.64 13.19 -6.82
N SER A 90 3.50 14.29 -6.07
CA SER A 90 4.05 15.59 -6.46
C SER A 90 5.58 15.65 -6.40
N VAL A 91 6.20 14.84 -5.55
CA VAL A 91 7.66 14.79 -5.39
C VAL A 91 8.29 13.59 -6.09
N CYS A 92 7.51 12.72 -6.74
CA CYS A 92 8.01 11.53 -7.42
C CYS A 92 9.11 11.82 -8.46
N SER A 93 9.06 12.97 -9.13
CA SER A 93 10.07 13.39 -10.11
C SER A 93 11.29 14.07 -9.49
N SER A 94 11.32 14.32 -8.18
CA SER A 94 12.45 15.02 -7.53
C SER A 94 13.74 14.19 -7.56
N CYS A 95 13.65 12.88 -7.74
CA CYS A 95 14.80 11.97 -7.83
C CYS A 95 14.94 11.34 -9.22
N ASP A 96 14.17 11.80 -10.21
CA ASP A 96 14.23 11.27 -11.56
C ASP A 96 15.38 11.94 -12.31
N GLU A 97 16.55 11.29 -12.38
CA GLU A 97 17.72 11.85 -13.05
C GLU A 97 17.49 12.13 -14.54
N VAL A 98 16.57 11.42 -15.18
CA VAL A 98 16.18 11.69 -16.58
C VAL A 98 15.41 13.01 -16.66
N ALA A 99 14.48 13.24 -15.74
CA ALA A 99 13.76 14.50 -15.65
C ALA A 99 14.65 15.66 -15.22
N LEU A 100 15.65 15.40 -14.37
CA LEU A 100 16.58 16.42 -13.86
C LEU A 100 17.72 16.73 -14.83
N GLY A 101 18.08 15.80 -15.72
CA GLY A 101 19.30 15.90 -16.54
C GLY A 101 20.61 15.86 -15.73
N ARG A 102 20.52 15.50 -14.45
CA ARG A 102 21.64 15.42 -13.50
C ARG A 102 21.34 14.39 -12.42
N LYS A 103 22.38 14.03 -11.65
CA LYS A 103 22.20 13.25 -10.43
C LYS A 103 21.34 14.01 -9.42
N ALA A 104 20.43 13.30 -8.78
CA ALA A 104 19.65 13.82 -7.69
C ALA A 104 20.55 14.12 -6.47
N THR A 105 20.24 15.20 -5.77
CA THR A 105 20.95 15.58 -4.55
C THR A 105 20.45 14.74 -3.36
N ALA A 106 21.25 14.68 -2.30
CA ALA A 106 20.82 14.05 -1.05
C ALA A 106 19.56 14.70 -0.46
N ALA A 107 19.36 16.00 -0.66
CA ALA A 107 18.16 16.70 -0.19
C ALA A 107 16.90 16.30 -0.98
N GLU A 108 17.03 16.10 -2.29
CA GLU A 108 15.95 15.62 -3.15
C GLU A 108 15.55 14.18 -2.79
N HIS A 109 16.54 13.32 -2.54
CA HIS A 109 16.30 11.96 -2.02
C HIS A 109 15.57 11.98 -0.69
N ARG A 110 16.04 12.78 0.28
CA ARG A 110 15.35 12.92 1.58
C ARG A 110 13.92 13.40 1.45
N THR A 111 13.64 14.32 0.52
CA THR A 111 12.28 14.80 0.27
C THR A 111 11.38 13.69 -0.25
N TRP A 112 11.88 12.92 -1.21
CA TRP A 112 11.16 11.77 -1.76
C TRP A 112 10.92 10.68 -0.70
N ASP A 113 11.95 10.35 0.09
CA ASP A 113 11.87 9.35 1.16
C ASP A 113 10.84 9.76 2.22
N ASN A 114 10.87 11.02 2.67
CA ASN A 114 9.93 11.53 3.66
C ASN A 114 8.48 11.48 3.15
N ALA A 115 8.25 11.85 1.88
CA ALA A 115 6.91 11.80 1.30
C ALA A 115 6.42 10.35 1.09
N SER A 116 7.31 9.46 0.65
CA SER A 116 7.05 8.02 0.51
C SER A 116 6.69 7.39 1.87
N ASN A 117 7.47 7.68 2.92
CA ASN A 117 7.21 7.21 4.28
C ASN A 117 5.91 7.79 4.85
N GLY A 118 5.61 9.05 4.56
CA GLY A 118 4.35 9.69 4.95
C GLY A 118 3.13 9.06 4.28
N GLU A 119 3.22 8.73 2.99
CA GLU A 119 2.17 7.99 2.28
C GLU A 119 1.98 6.60 2.85
N TYR A 120 3.07 5.87 3.07
CA TYR A 120 3.07 4.53 3.65
C TYR A 120 2.40 4.52 5.03
N SER A 121 2.80 5.43 5.93
CA SER A 121 2.19 5.56 7.26
C SER A 121 0.70 5.89 7.19
N ALA A 122 0.28 6.74 6.25
CA ALA A 122 -1.13 7.07 6.08
C ALA A 122 -1.95 5.88 5.54
N LEU A 123 -1.39 5.09 4.61
CA LEU A 123 -2.01 3.86 4.12
C LEU A 123 -2.11 2.80 5.23
N TRP A 124 -1.07 2.65 6.04
CA TRP A 124 -1.10 1.80 7.24
C TRP A 124 -2.29 2.13 8.15
N ASN A 125 -2.55 3.41 8.40
CA ASN A 125 -3.69 3.84 9.21
C ASN A 125 -5.04 3.45 8.58
N VAL A 126 -5.16 3.50 7.25
CA VAL A 126 -6.36 3.00 6.55
C VAL A 126 -6.50 1.49 6.79
N CYS A 127 -5.43 0.72 6.61
CA CYS A 127 -5.45 -0.72 6.79
C CYS A 127 -5.75 -1.12 8.24
N ARG A 128 -5.20 -0.42 9.23
CA ARG A 128 -5.40 -0.72 10.65
C ARG A 128 -6.70 -0.19 11.22
N PHE A 129 -7.41 0.70 10.53
CA PHE A 129 -8.66 1.29 11.02
C PHE A 129 -9.69 0.19 11.38
N PRO A 130 -10.20 0.14 12.63
CA PRO A 130 -11.13 -0.89 13.09
C PRO A 130 -12.54 -0.61 12.54
N ALA A 131 -12.79 -1.05 11.30
CA ALA A 131 -14.09 -0.90 10.65
C ALA A 131 -15.10 -1.87 11.27
N SER A 132 -15.91 -1.36 12.19
CA SER A 132 -16.97 -2.16 12.83
C SER A 132 -18.22 -2.20 11.95
N THR A 133 -18.73 -1.07 11.47
CA THR A 133 -20.00 -1.06 10.75
C THR A 133 -19.88 -1.66 9.32
N HIS A 134 -20.96 -2.23 8.80
CA HIS A 134 -21.02 -2.66 7.39
C HIS A 134 -20.73 -1.50 6.42
N ALA A 135 -21.14 -0.28 6.77
CA ALA A 135 -20.85 0.92 6.00
C ALA A 135 -19.34 1.23 5.93
N ASP A 136 -18.64 1.12 7.07
CA ASP A 136 -17.19 1.31 7.15
C ASP A 136 -16.44 0.22 6.41
N LEU A 137 -16.82 -1.04 6.61
CA LEU A 137 -16.23 -2.19 5.90
C LEU A 137 -16.34 -2.01 4.39
N ALA A 138 -17.53 -1.64 3.90
CA ALA A 138 -17.76 -1.42 2.49
C ALA A 138 -16.99 -0.19 1.96
N ALA A 139 -16.88 0.89 2.73
CA ALA A 139 -16.14 2.09 2.33
C ALA A 139 -14.62 1.83 2.28
N LYS A 140 -14.07 1.18 3.31
CA LYS A 140 -12.67 0.76 3.39
C LYS A 140 -12.32 -0.19 2.26
N GLY A 141 -13.14 -1.22 2.03
CA GLY A 141 -12.96 -2.18 0.93
C GLY A 141 -12.99 -1.53 -0.45
N ARG A 142 -13.97 -0.64 -0.72
CA ARG A 142 -14.03 0.11 -2.00
C ARG A 142 -12.80 0.98 -2.20
N TYR A 143 -12.31 1.62 -1.14
CA TYR A 143 -11.14 2.46 -1.21
C TYR A 143 -9.86 1.67 -1.50
N LEU A 144 -9.61 0.60 -0.74
CA LEU A 144 -8.44 -0.27 -0.92
C LEU A 144 -8.46 -0.98 -2.28
N ARG A 145 -9.62 -1.43 -2.77
CA ARG A 145 -9.76 -1.98 -4.12
C ARG A 145 -9.35 -0.97 -5.19
N ARG A 146 -9.81 0.29 -5.07
CA ARG A 146 -9.45 1.34 -6.03
C ARG A 146 -7.97 1.72 -5.93
N PHE A 147 -7.39 1.65 -4.73
CA PHE A 147 -5.96 1.84 -4.54
C PHE A 147 -5.17 0.74 -5.26
N HIS A 148 -5.53 -0.53 -5.04
CA HIS A 148 -4.85 -1.70 -5.62
C HIS A 148 -4.98 -1.80 -7.15
N ASN A 149 -6.14 -1.44 -7.71
CA ASN A 149 -6.37 -1.50 -9.17
C ASN A 149 -5.64 -0.40 -9.95
N ASN A 150 -4.94 0.51 -9.28
CA ASN A 150 -4.13 1.52 -9.94
C ASN A 150 -2.71 0.97 -10.09
N SER A 151 -2.17 0.91 -11.32
CA SER A 151 -1.03 0.09 -11.75
C SER A 151 0.30 0.24 -10.98
N PHE A 152 0.40 1.20 -10.06
CA PHE A 152 1.60 1.49 -9.27
C PHE A 152 1.36 1.47 -7.75
N SER A 153 0.17 1.06 -7.31
CA SER A 153 -0.22 1.05 -5.91
C SER A 153 -0.61 -0.35 -5.48
N GLN A 154 0.19 -0.94 -4.61
CA GLN A 154 -0.02 -2.29 -4.10
C GLN A 154 -0.01 -2.26 -2.57
N LEU A 155 -0.74 -3.18 -1.97
CA LEU A 155 -0.61 -3.44 -0.54
C LEU A 155 0.64 -4.29 -0.36
N LEU A 156 1.52 -3.88 0.55
CA LEU A 156 2.61 -4.72 1.00
C LEU A 156 2.09 -5.72 2.02
N GLU A 157 2.88 -6.74 2.31
CA GLU A 157 2.57 -7.76 3.31
C GLU A 157 2.13 -7.14 4.64
N GLU A 158 2.84 -6.14 5.13
CA GLU A 158 2.51 -5.56 6.44
C GLU A 158 1.18 -4.78 6.39
N HIS A 159 0.82 -4.20 5.24
CA HIS A 159 -0.51 -3.60 5.04
C HIS A 159 -1.62 -4.64 5.03
N VAL A 160 -1.35 -5.83 4.49
CA VAL A 160 -2.29 -6.95 4.52
C VAL A 160 -2.45 -7.46 5.95
N ASP A 161 -1.37 -7.60 6.71
CA ASP A 161 -1.44 -7.99 8.12
C ASP A 161 -2.23 -6.98 8.95
N ALA A 162 -1.93 -5.69 8.80
CA ALA A 162 -2.68 -4.62 9.47
C ALA A 162 -4.17 -4.65 9.09
N LEU A 163 -4.48 -4.95 7.82
CA LEU A 163 -5.85 -5.12 7.36
C LEU A 163 -6.53 -6.32 8.01
N LEU A 164 -5.91 -7.50 8.00
CA LEU A 164 -6.46 -8.71 8.60
C LEU A 164 -6.71 -8.51 10.10
N LEU A 165 -5.72 -7.97 10.83
CA LEU A 165 -5.85 -7.67 12.26
C LEU A 165 -6.97 -6.66 12.56
N SER A 166 -7.19 -5.67 11.69
CA SER A 166 -8.28 -4.70 11.87
C SER A 166 -9.69 -5.30 11.72
N MET A 167 -9.78 -6.47 11.07
CA MET A 167 -11.04 -7.17 10.76
C MET A 167 -11.33 -8.26 11.79
N MET A 168 -10.31 -8.74 12.50
CA MET A 168 -10.45 -9.67 13.62
C MET A 168 -11.04 -8.94 14.82
N ARG A 169 -12.37 -8.87 14.90
CA ARG A 169 -13.04 -8.56 16.16
C ARG A 169 -12.90 -9.77 17.07
N VAL A 170 -12.04 -9.69 18.09
CA VAL A 170 -12.06 -10.64 19.20
C VAL A 170 -13.44 -10.54 19.84
N GLY A 171 -14.23 -11.61 19.74
CA GLY A 171 -15.56 -11.72 20.33
C GLY A 171 -15.50 -11.58 21.84
N LYS A 172 -15.57 -10.35 22.35
CA LYS A 172 -15.86 -10.06 23.75
C LYS A 172 -17.00 -9.04 23.76
N GLY A 173 -18.21 -9.54 24.00
CA GLY A 173 -19.42 -8.70 24.07
C GLY A 173 -20.75 -9.43 23.88
N GLY A 174 -20.77 -10.77 23.87
CA GLY A 174 -21.99 -11.57 23.84
C GLY A 174 -22.08 -12.51 25.03
N ALA A 175 -21.97 -11.97 26.25
CA ALA A 175 -22.33 -12.64 27.50
C ALA A 175 -22.43 -11.58 28.61
N ALA A 176 -23.63 -11.03 28.79
CA ALA A 176 -24.17 -10.48 30.03
C ALA A 176 -25.66 -10.18 29.77
#